data_AF-A0A2S7ZRF8-F1
#
_entry.id   AF-A0A2S7ZRF8-F1
#
_cell.length_a   1.000
_cell.length_b   1.000
_cell.length_c   1.000
_cell.angle_alpha   90.00
_cell.angle_beta   90.00
_cell.angle_gamma   90.00
#
_symmetry.space_group_name_H-M   'P 1'
#
loop_
_entity.id
_entity.type
_entity.pdbx_description
1 polymer ?
#
loop_
_entity_poly.entity_id
_entity_poly.type
_entity_poly.pdbx_seq_one_letter_code
_entity_poly.pdbx_strand_id
1 'polypeptide(L)' 'MHEDVEHVLFKMVEKNKYWPKEIVKIMKDEGFDSFNMHKHIKLWKEKDAKNRNCHYGVDVSGQWYWYDNWIEYCRENYA' A
#
# COMPACT_ATOMS: atom_id res chain seq x y z
N MET A 1 -34.02 24.51 -18.21
CA MET A 1 -33.68 23.14 -18.60
C MET A 1 -32.95 22.54 -17.41
N HIS A 2 -33.62 21.66 -16.67
CA HIS A 2 -32.95 20.71 -15.78
C HIS A 2 -32.12 19.76 -16.64
N GLU A 3 -31.00 19.27 -16.12
CA GLU A 3 -30.37 17.96 -16.37
C GLU A 3 -28.92 18.09 -15.85
N ASP A 4 -28.64 17.69 -14.61
CA ASP A 4 -28.33 16.31 -14.18
C ASP A 4 -27.04 15.78 -14.82
N VAL A 5 -26.35 14.93 -14.06
CA VAL A 5 -25.25 14.06 -14.50
C VAL A 5 -23.83 14.64 -14.48
N GLU A 6 -23.37 15.17 -13.34
CA GLU A 6 -21.96 14.91 -12.98
C GLU A 6 -21.91 13.52 -12.35
N HIS A 7 -21.81 12.56 -13.27
CA HIS A 7 -21.51 11.16 -13.09
C HIS A 7 -20.91 10.86 -11.72
N VAL A 8 -21.66 10.09 -10.94
CA VAL A 8 -21.12 9.16 -9.95
C VAL A 8 -20.08 8.32 -10.69
N LEU A 9 -18.85 8.84 -10.74
CA LEU A 9 -17.70 8.15 -11.26
C LEU A 9 -17.44 7.07 -10.22
N PHE A 10 -18.11 5.94 -10.41
CA PHE A 10 -17.83 4.68 -9.76
C PHE A 10 -16.42 4.30 -10.25
N LYS A 11 -15.43 4.98 -9.67
CA LYS A 11 -14.02 4.63 -9.75
C LYS A 11 -14.04 3.21 -9.22
N MET A 12 -13.95 2.24 -10.12
CA MET A 12 -13.28 1.00 -9.79
C MET A 12 -11.98 1.49 -9.17
N VAL A 13 -11.93 1.52 -7.84
CA VAL A 13 -10.75 1.94 -7.08
C VAL A 13 -9.74 0.87 -7.44
N GLU A 14 -9.01 1.13 -8.52
CA GLU A 14 -7.80 0.42 -8.85
C GLU A 14 -7.00 0.52 -7.57
N LYS A 15 -6.94 -0.58 -6.81
CA LYS A 15 -6.18 -0.61 -5.57
C LYS A 15 -4.81 -0.06 -5.91
N ASN A 16 -4.45 1.06 -5.29
CA ASN A 16 -3.22 1.73 -5.63
C ASN A 16 -2.08 0.77 -5.31
N LYS A 17 -1.24 0.54 -6.31
CA LYS A 17 -0.12 -0.39 -6.21
C LYS A 17 1.12 0.41 -5.91
N TYR A 18 1.66 0.20 -4.73
CA TYR A 18 2.85 0.90 -4.27
C TYR A 18 4.06 -0.01 -4.36
N TRP A 19 5.13 0.56 -4.88
CA TRP A 19 6.44 -0.06 -4.75
C TRP A 19 6.90 0.04 -3.30
N PRO A 20 7.75 -0.88 -2.83
CA PRO A 20 8.36 -0.80 -1.50
C PRO A 20 9.01 0.56 -1.20
N LYS A 21 9.64 1.17 -2.22
CA LYS A 21 10.25 2.49 -2.12
C LYS A 21 9.22 3.60 -1.91
N GLU A 22 8.07 3.51 -2.60
CA GLU A 22 6.98 4.48 -2.46
C GLU A 22 6.39 4.40 -1.05
N ILE A 23 6.18 3.20 -0.51
CA ILE A 23 5.69 3.01 0.86
C ILE A 23 6.63 3.66 1.86
N VAL A 24 7.94 3.45 1.70
CA VAL A 24 8.94 4.07 2.57
C VAL A 24 8.87 5.59 2.49
N LYS A 25 8.66 6.15 1.30
CA LYS A 25 8.51 7.59 1.10
C LYS A 25 7.23 8.12 1.76
N ILE A 26 6.09 7.44 1.58
CA ILE A 26 4.81 7.78 2.19
C ILE A 26 4.91 7.76 3.71
N MET A 27 5.47 6.69 4.28
CA MET A 27 5.69 6.58 5.72
C MET A 27 6.56 7.73 6.25
N LYS A 28 7.66 8.05 5.56
CA LYS A 28 8.54 9.16 5.93
C LYS A 28 7.81 10.51 5.87
N ASP A 29 7.03 10.74 4.82
CA ASP A 29 6.23 11.96 4.63
C ASP A 29 5.20 12.15 5.75
N GLU A 30 4.63 11.05 6.25
CA GLU A 30 3.71 11.06 7.39
C GLU A 30 4.38 11.27 8.76
N GLY A 31 5.72 11.31 8.81
CA GLY A 31 6.48 11.53 10.05
C GLY A 31 7.24 10.31 10.57
N PHE A 32 7.16 9.15 9.89
CA PHE A 32 7.94 7.97 10.24
C PHE A 32 9.33 8.03 9.61
N ASP A 33 10.17 8.99 10.01
CA ASP A 33 11.50 9.17 9.40
C ASP A 33 12.42 7.94 9.60
N SER A 34 12.21 7.23 10.71
CA SER A 34 12.89 5.97 11.01
C SER A 34 12.47 4.80 10.12
N PHE A 35 11.39 4.91 9.35
CA PHE A 35 10.93 3.84 8.46
C PHE A 35 11.81 3.79 7.21
N ASN A 36 12.39 2.63 6.93
CA ASN A 36 13.30 2.44 5.80
C ASN A 36 13.16 1.03 5.23
N MET A 37 13.79 0.80 4.06
CA MET A 37 13.62 -0.44 3.30
C MET A 37 13.97 -1.70 4.11
N HIS A 38 14.97 -1.62 4.99
CA HIS A 38 15.36 -2.73 5.87
C HIS A 38 14.24 -3.10 6.85
N LYS A 39 13.64 -2.10 7.52
CA LYS A 39 12.50 -2.31 8.42
C LYS A 39 11.28 -2.83 7.66
N HIS A 40 10.99 -2.26 6.49
CA HIS A 40 9.94 -2.77 5.62
C HIS A 40 10.16 -4.26 5.28
N ILE A 41 11.39 -4.66 4.91
CA ILE A 41 11.73 -6.06 4.62
C ILE A 41 11.53 -6.95 5.83
N LYS A 42 11.98 -6.51 7.00
CA LYS A 42 11.82 -7.26 8.25
C LYS A 42 10.34 -7.47 8.57
N LEU A 43 9.53 -6.40 8.48
CA LEU A 43 8.11 -6.43 8.83
C LEU A 43 7.32 -7.39 7.94
N TRP A 44 7.45 -7.31 6.60
CA TRP A 44 6.73 -8.23 5.74
C TRP A 44 7.23 -9.67 5.87
N LYS A 45 8.50 -9.87 6.20
CA LYS A 45 9.05 -11.21 6.41
C LYS A 45 8.57 -11.83 7.72
N GLU A 46 8.49 -11.05 8.79
CA GLU A 46 7.94 -11.49 10.09
C GLU A 46 6.46 -11.86 9.99
N LYS A 47 5.70 -11.12 9.18
CA LYS A 47 4.26 -11.37 8.97
C LYS A 47 3.94 -12.25 7.75
N ASP A 48 4.95 -12.67 7.01
CA ASP A 48 4.78 -13.34 5.71
C ASP A 48 3.84 -12.57 4.75
N ALA A 49 3.88 -11.23 4.77
CA ALA A 49 2.90 -10.40 4.06
C ALA A 49 3.05 -10.42 2.53
N LYS A 50 4.14 -11.00 2.02
CA LYS A 50 4.31 -11.37 0.61
C LYS A 50 3.55 -12.65 0.22
N ASN A 51 2.75 -13.21 1.12
CA ASN A 51 1.91 -14.34 0.83
C ASN A 51 0.64 -13.89 0.09
N ARG A 52 0.31 -14.59 -1.00
CA ARG A 52 -0.94 -14.35 -1.76
C ARG A 52 -2.19 -14.48 -0.91
N ASN A 53 -2.14 -15.24 0.20
CA ASN A 53 -3.27 -15.40 1.13
C ASN A 53 -3.53 -14.17 2.00
N CYS A 54 -2.53 -13.30 2.21
CA CYS A 54 -2.69 -12.16 3.11
C CYS A 54 -3.32 -10.93 2.42
N HIS A 55 -3.44 -10.94 1.09
CA HIS A 55 -4.09 -9.89 0.30
C HIS A 55 -3.49 -8.47 0.49
N TYR A 56 -2.25 -8.36 1.00
CA TYR A 56 -1.53 -7.10 1.17
C TYR A 56 -0.88 -6.57 -0.11
N GLY A 57 -0.78 -7.42 -1.13
CA GLY A 57 -0.10 -7.08 -2.36
C GLY A 57 -0.33 -8.12 -3.44
N VAL A 58 0.32 -7.91 -4.58
CA VAL A 58 0.27 -8.79 -5.74
C VAL A 58 1.63 -8.86 -6.42
N ASP A 59 1.99 -10.05 -6.87
CA ASP A 59 3.12 -10.23 -7.78
C ASP A 59 2.67 -9.89 -9.21
N VAL A 60 3.36 -8.93 -9.83
CA VAL A 60 3.17 -8.56 -11.23
C VAL A 60 4.50 -8.78 -11.95
N SER A 61 4.56 -9.83 -12.77
CA SER A 61 5.75 -10.19 -13.56
C SER A 61 7.04 -10.30 -12.74
N GLY A 62 6.98 -10.91 -11.55
CA GLY A 62 8.14 -11.10 -10.66
C GLY A 62 8.47 -9.88 -9.78
N GLN A 63 7.70 -8.80 -9.89
CA GLN A 63 7.79 -7.66 -9.00
C GLN A 63 6.60 -7.66 -8.04
N TRP A 64 6.89 -7.63 -6.74
CA TRP A 64 5.84 -7.52 -5.72
C TRP A 64 5.42 -6.07 -5.53
N TYR A 65 4.12 -5.82 -5.67
CA TYR A 65 3.45 -4.56 -5.42
C TYR A 65 2.59 -4.66 -4.17
N TRP A 66 2.53 -3.60 -3.39
CA TRP A 66 1.75 -3.52 -2.16
C TRP A 66 0.49 -2.68 -2.37
N TYR A 67 -0.55 -2.95 -1.61
CA TYR A 67 -1.77 -2.14 -1.57
C TYR A 67 -1.76 -1.17 -0.39
N ASP A 68 -2.69 -0.21 -0.38
CA ASP A 68 -2.88 0.73 0.74
C ASP A 68 -3.01 0.02 2.10
N ASN A 69 -3.67 -1.15 2.12
CA ASN A 69 -3.85 -1.95 3.33
C ASN A 69 -2.52 -2.36 4.01
N TRP A 70 -1.45 -2.51 3.22
CA TRP A 70 -0.12 -2.77 3.78
C TRP A 70 0.48 -1.53 4.44
N ILE A 71 0.25 -0.35 3.86
CA ILE A 71 0.72 0.92 4.42
C ILE A 71 0.01 1.18 5.74
N GLU A 72 -1.31 0.97 5.78
CA GLU A 72 -2.11 1.08 7.01
C GLU A 72 -1.60 0.12 8.08
N TYR A 73 -1.33 -1.14 7.72
CA TYR A 73 -0.72 -2.10 8.62
C TYR A 73 0.65 -1.64 9.16
N CYS A 74 1.50 -1.07 8.29
CA CYS A 74 2.78 -0.51 8.69
C CYS A 74 2.59 0.65 9.67
N ARG A 75 1.62 1.55 9.45
CA ARG A 75 1.31 2.66 10.37
C ARG A 75 0.93 2.13 11.75
N GLU A 76 0.03 1.15 11.81
CA GLU A 76 -0.43 0.59 13.10
C GLU A 76 0.66 -0.18 13.86
N ASN A 77 1.59 -0.83 13.15
CA ASN A 77 2.62 -1.69 13.78
C ASN A 77 3.96 -0.97 13.98
N TYR A 78 4.07 0.28 13.53
CA TYR A 78 5.29 1.07 13.57
C TYR A 78 5.11 2.42 14.29
N ALA A 79 3.91 2.73 14.77
CA ALA A 79 3.62 3.87 15.64
C ALA A 79 4.16 3.68 17.07
#